data_AF-A0A1B1I521-F1
#
_entry.id   AF-A0A1B1I521-F1
#
_cell.length_a   1.000
_cell.length_b   1.000
_cell.length_c   1.000
_cell.angle_alpha   90.00
_cell.angle_beta   90.00
_cell.angle_gamma   90.00
#
_symmetry.space_group_name_H-M   'P 1'
#
loop_
_entity.id
_entity.type
_entity.pdbx_description
1 polymer ?
#
loop_
_entity_poly.entity_id
_entity_poly.type
_entity_poly.pdbx_seq_one_letter_code
_entity_poly.pdbx_strand_id
1 'polypeptide(L)'
;MTRFELMVEDHVKQEADDLFASLGLDTATAIQIFLRASIARAGIPFSVAHYELPEDLMEAVRDSRTGKNLHGPFSSAEAAVASMLED
;
A
#
# COMPACT_ATOMS: atom_id res chain seq x y z
N MET A 1 22.95 -1.46 25.13
CA MET A 1 22.66 -1.05 23.73
C MET A 1 23.69 -1.71 22.83
N THR A 2 23.28 -2.13 21.64
CA THR A 2 24.16 -2.75 20.62
C THR A 2 24.15 -1.87 19.38
N ARG A 3 25.31 -1.68 18.76
CA ARG A 3 25.45 -0.97 17.47
C ARG A 3 25.41 -2.00 16.35
N PHE A 4 24.65 -1.71 15.30
CA PHE A 4 24.73 -2.42 14.02
C PHE A 4 24.99 -1.40 12.92
N GLU A 5 25.62 -1.85 11.85
CA GLU A 5 25.96 -1.02 10.70
C GLU A 5 25.24 -1.58 9.47
N LEU A 6 24.69 -0.67 8.66
CA LEU A 6 23.96 -1.00 7.45
C LEU A 6 24.68 -0.35 6.27
N MET A 7 24.99 -1.14 5.24
CA MET A 7 25.50 -0.64 3.97
C MET A 7 24.33 -0.48 3.00
N VAL A 8 24.18 0.72 2.47
CA VAL A 8 23.19 1.09 1.45
C VAL A 8 23.85 2.00 0.43
N GLU A 9 23.30 2.04 -0.77
CA GLU A 9 23.73 3.01 -1.78
C GLU A 9 23.33 4.43 -1.37
N ASP A 10 24.14 5.42 -1.75
CA ASP A 10 23.94 6.81 -1.34
C ASP A 10 22.56 7.36 -1.78
N HIS A 11 22.09 6.97 -2.97
CA HIS A 11 20.80 7.41 -3.45
C HIS A 11 19.65 6.85 -2.61
N VAL A 12 19.72 5.57 -2.22
CA VAL A 12 18.73 4.90 -1.35
C VAL A 12 18.71 5.56 0.03
N LYS A 13 19.89 5.88 0.58
CA LYS A 13 20.04 6.59 1.84
C LYS A 13 19.33 7.94 1.80
N GLN A 14 19.54 8.71 0.73
CA GLN A 14 18.96 10.03 0.56
C GLN A 14 17.42 9.96 0.43
N GLU A 15 16.91 9.07 -0.42
CA GLU A 15 15.46 8.89 -0.60
C GLU A 15 14.78 8.43 0.71
N ALA A 16 15.42 7.55 1.47
CA ALA A 16 14.91 7.12 2.78
C ALA A 16 14.87 8.28 3.77
N ASP A 17 15.93 9.09 3.86
CA ASP A 17 15.99 10.24 4.75
C ASP A 17 14.88 11.26 4.42
N ASP A 18 14.70 11.59 3.14
CA ASP A 18 13.66 12.52 2.69
C ASP A 18 12.24 12.00 2.96
N LEU A 19 12.01 10.71 2.68
CA LEU A 19 10.74 10.05 2.96
C LEU A 19 10.41 10.09 4.45
N PHE A 20 11.31 9.63 5.31
CA PHE A 20 11.03 9.54 6.75
C PHE A 20 10.96 10.92 7.41
N ALA A 21 11.76 11.89 6.94
CA ALA A 21 11.64 13.27 7.37
C ALA A 21 10.24 13.84 7.07
N SER A 22 9.67 13.54 5.89
CA SER A 22 8.29 13.96 5.55
C SER A 22 7.22 13.36 6.48
N LEU A 23 7.55 12.25 7.15
CA LEU A 23 6.70 11.57 8.14
C LEU A 23 7.02 11.99 9.59
N GLY A 24 7.98 12.89 9.81
CA GLY A 24 8.42 13.33 11.13
C GLY A 24 9.31 12.31 11.87
N LEU A 25 10.04 11.47 11.14
CA LEU A 25 10.88 10.40 11.65
C LEU A 25 12.31 10.50 11.08
N ASP A 26 13.30 10.00 11.82
CA ASP A 26 14.60 9.71 11.23
C ASP A 26 14.67 8.25 10.71
N THR A 27 15.61 8.00 9.80
CA THR A 27 15.80 6.67 9.20
C THR A 27 16.15 5.60 10.25
N ALA A 28 16.86 5.96 11.32
CA ALA A 28 17.20 5.02 12.39
C ALA A 28 15.96 4.56 13.17
N THR A 29 15.01 5.46 13.41
CA THR A 29 13.72 5.18 14.05
C THR A 29 12.86 4.33 13.14
N ALA A 30 12.81 4.63 11.85
CA ALA A 30 12.11 3.81 10.88
C ALA A 30 12.65 2.36 10.82
N ILE A 31 13.97 2.18 10.81
CA ILE A 31 14.60 0.85 10.86
C ILE A 31 14.24 0.11 12.17
N GLN A 32 14.24 0.79 13.31
CA GLN A 32 13.81 0.18 14.57
C GLN A 32 12.35 -0.27 14.55
N ILE A 33 11.45 0.53 13.96
CA ILE A 33 10.05 0.17 13.77
C ILE A 33 9.95 -1.08 12.90
N PHE A 34 10.67 -1.12 11.77
CA PHE A 34 10.72 -2.29 10.88
C PHE A 34 11.13 -3.55 11.64
N LEU A 35 12.25 -3.50 12.38
CA LEU A 35 12.75 -4.66 13.13
C LEU A 35 11.73 -5.17 14.18
N ARG A 36 11.09 -4.26 14.92
CA ARG A 36 10.05 -4.62 15.89
C ARG A 36 8.83 -5.23 15.23
N ALA A 37 8.39 -4.68 14.10
CA ALA A 37 7.27 -5.21 13.34
C ALA A 37 7.57 -6.61 12.78
N SER A 38 8.80 -6.84 12.30
CA SER A 38 9.24 -8.15 11.83
C SER A 38 9.21 -9.20 12.94
N ILE A 39 9.74 -8.86 14.12
CA ILE A 39 9.73 -9.74 15.29
C ILE A 39 8.30 -10.08 15.71
N ALA A 40 7.42 -9.09 15.79
CA ALA A 40 6.03 -9.29 16.19
C ALA A 40 5.24 -10.22 15.25
N ARG A 41 5.63 -10.28 13.97
CA ARG A 41 4.96 -11.09 12.95
C ARG A 41 5.68 -12.39 12.62
N ALA A 42 6.84 -12.65 13.23
CA ALA A 42 7.75 -13.74 12.87
C ALA A 42 7.99 -13.81 11.34
N GLY A 43 8.15 -12.65 10.68
CA GLY A 43 8.21 -12.54 9.22
C GLY A 43 8.47 -11.12 8.73
N ILE A 44 8.38 -10.89 7.41
CA ILE A 44 8.53 -9.56 6.83
C ILE A 44 7.26 -8.73 7.10
N PRO A 45 7.36 -7.48 7.58
CA PRO A 45 6.22 -6.68 8.04
C PRO A 45 5.46 -5.98 6.90
N PHE A 46 5.55 -6.51 5.69
CA PHE A 46 4.79 -6.11 4.52
C PHE A 46 4.59 -7.32 3.59
N SER A 47 3.64 -7.22 2.66
CA SER A 47 3.39 -8.27 1.68
C SER A 47 4.59 -8.42 0.76
N VAL A 48 5.08 -9.65 0.57
CA VAL A 48 6.18 -9.98 -0.34
C VAL A 48 5.59 -10.54 -1.63
N ALA A 49 4.75 -9.74 -2.29
CA ALA A 49 4.16 -10.07 -3.57
C ALA A 49 4.60 -9.04 -4.60
N HIS A 50 4.90 -9.48 -5.82
CA HIS A 50 4.97 -8.56 -6.96
C HIS A 50 3.57 -7.98 -7.14
N TYR A 51 3.45 -6.65 -7.02
CA TYR A 51 2.24 -5.92 -7.40
C TYR A 51 2.13 -5.92 -8.94
N GLU A 52 1.85 -7.08 -9.53
CA GLU A 52 1.20 -7.12 -10.83
C GLU A 52 -0.27 -6.88 -10.53
N LEU A 53 -0.69 -5.61 -10.54
CA LEU A 53 -2.12 -5.31 -10.61
C LEU A 53 -2.61 -5.90 -11.93
N PRO A 54 -3.52 -6.88 -11.93
CA PRO A 54 -4.00 -7.43 -13.18
C PRO A 54 -4.69 -6.30 -13.98
N GLU A 55 -4.59 -6.36 -15.30
CA GLU A 55 -5.01 -5.25 -16.19
C GLU A 55 -6.49 -4.91 -16.00
N ASP A 56 -7.32 -5.93 -15.71
CA ASP A 56 -8.74 -5.79 -15.39
C ASP A 56 -8.99 -4.90 -14.15
N LEU A 57 -8.16 -5.03 -13.11
CA LEU A 57 -8.23 -4.18 -11.92
C LEU A 57 -7.82 -2.75 -12.24
N MET A 58 -6.80 -2.55 -13.08
CA MET A 58 -6.40 -1.21 -13.52
C MET A 58 -7.49 -0.55 -14.37
N GLU A 59 -8.14 -1.30 -15.24
CA GLU A 59 -9.28 -0.85 -16.05
C GLU A 59 -10.46 -0.47 -15.16
N ALA A 60 -10.86 -1.33 -14.21
CA ALA A 60 -11.95 -1.04 -13.28
C ALA A 60 -11.71 0.25 -12.46
N VAL A 61 -10.47 0.52 -12.05
CA VAL A 61 -10.09 1.77 -11.37
C VAL A 61 -10.20 2.99 -12.29
N ARG A 62 -9.82 2.86 -13.57
CA ARG A 62 -9.96 3.93 -14.57
C ARG A 62 -11.43 4.21 -14.90
N ASP A 63 -12.22 3.16 -15.07
CA ASP A 63 -13.66 3.22 -15.33
C ASP A 63 -14.40 3.95 -14.20
N SER A 64 -14.10 3.60 -12.95
CA SER A 64 -14.62 4.27 -11.75
C SER A 64 -14.27 5.77 -11.71
N ARG A 65 -13.05 6.15 -12.09
CA ARG A 65 -12.62 7.56 -12.11
C ARG A 65 -13.24 8.37 -13.25
N THR A 66 -13.59 7.71 -14.35
CA THR A 66 -14.09 8.36 -15.57
C THR A 66 -15.61 8.23 -15.75
N GLY A 67 -16.29 7.54 -14.84
CA GLY A 67 -17.73 7.32 -14.92
C GLY A 67 -18.14 6.37 -16.05
N LYS A 68 -17.23 5.48 -16.47
CA LYS A 68 -17.47 4.49 -17.53
C LYS A 68 -17.72 3.12 -16.93
N ASN A 69 -18.54 2.29 -17.58
CA ASN A 69 -18.77 0.91 -17.17
C ASN A 69 -19.20 0.77 -15.69
N LEU A 70 -19.99 1.73 -15.19
CA LEU A 70 -20.53 1.74 -13.84
C LEU A 70 -22.03 1.47 -13.87
N HIS A 71 -22.51 0.71 -12.89
CA HIS A 71 -23.93 0.53 -12.62
C HIS A 71 -24.37 1.44 -11.46
N GLY A 72 -25.56 2.03 -11.56
CA GLY A 72 -26.10 3.00 -10.60
C GLY A 72 -26.16 4.43 -11.14
N PRO A 73 -26.25 5.46 -10.27
CA PRO A 73 -26.14 5.40 -8.81
C PRO A 73 -27.36 4.75 -8.14
N PHE A 74 -27.17 4.27 -6.91
CA PHE A 74 -28.23 3.68 -6.10
C PHE A 74 -28.48 4.51 -4.85
N SER A 75 -29.74 4.68 -4.48
CA SER A 75 -30.15 5.41 -3.27
C SER A 75 -30.45 4.51 -2.08
N SER A 76 -30.39 3.19 -2.24
CA SER A 76 -30.57 2.20 -1.16
C SER A 76 -29.73 0.95 -1.41
N ALA A 77 -29.43 0.21 -0.35
CA ALA A 77 -28.66 -1.04 -0.45
C ALA A 77 -29.43 -2.11 -1.23
N GLU A 78 -30.76 -2.18 -1.05
CA GLU A 78 -31.63 -3.13 -1.74
C GLU A 78 -31.59 -2.93 -3.26
N ALA A 79 -31.60 -1.67 -3.72
CA ALA A 79 -31.49 -1.35 -5.15
C ALA A 79 -30.13 -1.74 -5.73
N ALA A 80 -29.04 -1.51 -4.99
CA ALA A 80 -27.69 -1.88 -5.40
C ALA A 80 -27.53 -3.42 -5.49
N VAL A 81 -28.03 -4.15 -4.50
CA VAL A 81 -27.98 -5.62 -4.49
C VAL A 81 -28.85 -6.20 -5.60
N ALA A 82 -30.05 -5.66 -5.84
CA ALA A 82 -30.91 -6.11 -6.93
C ALA A 82 -30.21 -6.00 -8.29
N SER A 83 -29.54 -4.88 -8.58
CA SER A 83 -28.80 -4.68 -9.83
C SER A 83 -27.61 -5.63 -10.01
N MET A 84 -27.05 -6.21 -8.95
CA MET A 84 -25.96 -7.19 -9.05
C MET A 84 -26.45 -8.62 -9.36
N LEU A 85 -27.75 -8.85 -9.21
CA LEU A 85 -28.38 -10.17 -9.35
C LEU A 85 -29.19 -10.30 -10.66
N GLU A 86 -29.31 -9.22 -11.42
CA GLU A 86 -29.88 -9.23 -12.77
C GLU A 86 -28.77 -9.60 -13.78
N ASP A 87 -28.95 -10.71 -14.49
CA ASP A 87 -28.05 -11.18 -15.57
C ASP A 87 -28.05 -10.24 -16.79
#